data_AF-A0A0A9W206-F1
#
_entry.id   AF-A0A0A9W206-F1
#
_cell.length_a   1.000
_cell.length_b   1.000
_cell.length_c   1.000
_cell.angle_alpha   90.00
_cell.angle_beta   90.00
_cell.angle_gamma   90.00
#
_symmetry.space_group_name_H-M   'P 1'
#
loop_
_entity.id
_entity.type
_entity.pdbx_description
1 polymer ?
#
loop_
_entity_poly.entity_id
_entity_poly.type
_entity_poly.pdbx_seq_one_letter_code
_entity_poly.pdbx_strand_id
1 'polypeptide(L)'
;RLCPLDAGIIERSHELKVSGCMGGVAESGPGIEGGIAVRELGPVDQWWIGGCGEGGAALAGLSADCGGCILVEPSPECRPIMSALLERIYLGGMVIGFLIREEGAARRRRFRFTR
;
A
#
# COMPACT_ATOMS: atom_id res chain seq x y z
N ARG A 1 -12.28 -17.76 2.02
CA ARG A 1 -11.94 -17.78 0.57
C ARG A 1 -10.97 -16.62 0.32
N LEU A 2 -9.92 -16.84 -0.47
CA LEU A 2 -9.00 -15.75 -0.85
C LEU A 2 -9.60 -14.95 -2.01
N CYS A 3 -9.45 -13.63 -1.95
CA CYS A 3 -10.05 -12.70 -2.91
C CYS A 3 -9.05 -11.56 -3.24
N PRO A 4 -9.00 -11.07 -4.50
CA PRO A 4 -8.18 -9.92 -4.85
C PRO A 4 -8.68 -8.66 -4.13
N LEU A 5 -7.74 -7.84 -3.64
CA LEU A 5 -8.06 -6.60 -2.93
C LEU A 5 -8.65 -5.53 -3.86
N ASP A 6 -8.21 -5.49 -5.12
CA ASP A 6 -8.64 -4.52 -6.15
C ASP A 6 -9.87 -4.97 -6.95
N ALA A 7 -10.59 -6.00 -6.49
CA ALA A 7 -11.79 -6.52 -7.16
C ALA A 7 -13.08 -5.72 -6.88
N GLY A 8 -12.99 -4.60 -6.15
CA GLY A 8 -14.17 -3.79 -5.81
C GLY A 8 -14.99 -4.34 -4.64
N ILE A 9 -14.43 -5.21 -3.80
CA ILE A 9 -15.15 -5.90 -2.72
C ILE A 9 -15.59 -4.89 -1.66
N ILE A 10 -14.65 -4.05 -1.22
CA ILE A 10 -14.87 -3.02 -0.19
C ILE A 10 -15.83 -1.96 -0.74
N GLU A 11 -15.64 -1.55 -2.00
CA GLU A 11 -16.43 -0.54 -2.69
C GLU A 11 -17.88 -0.99 -2.93
N ARG A 12 -18.15 -2.29 -2.90
CA ARG A 12 -19.49 -2.89 -2.98
C ARG A 12 -20.05 -3.27 -1.60
N SER A 13 -19.47 -2.75 -0.52
CA SER A 13 -19.89 -3.00 0.87
C SER A 13 -19.90 -4.48 1.26
N HIS A 14 -19.03 -5.29 0.66
CA HIS A 14 -18.81 -6.67 1.10
C HIS A 14 -17.67 -6.69 2.11
N GLU A 15 -17.86 -7.42 3.20
CA GLU A 15 -16.84 -7.52 4.25
C GLU A 15 -15.60 -8.25 3.76
N LEU A 16 -14.45 -7.59 3.86
CA LEU A 16 -13.13 -8.19 3.68
C LEU A 16 -12.45 -8.30 5.05
N LYS A 17 -11.88 -9.48 5.34
CA LYS A 17 -11.08 -9.72 6.54
C LYS A 17 -9.70 -10.21 6.16
N VAL A 18 -8.72 -9.92 7.01
CA VAL A 18 -7.30 -10.20 6.77
C VAL A 18 -6.73 -11.05 7.89
N SER A 19 -5.85 -11.98 7.54
CA SER A 19 -5.08 -12.75 8.52
C SER A 19 -3.60 -12.66 8.14
N GLY A 20 -2.72 -12.68 9.13
CA GLY A 20 -1.28 -12.56 8.90
C GLY A 20 -0.49 -12.37 10.18
N CYS A 21 0.76 -11.94 10.05
CA CYS A 21 1.61 -11.54 11.17
C CYS A 21 1.84 -10.03 11.11
N MET A 22 1.55 -9.33 12.19
CA MET A 22 1.75 -7.89 12.32
C MET A 22 3.02 -7.60 13.12
N GLY A 23 3.94 -6.83 12.53
CA GLY A 23 5.09 -6.25 13.22
C GLY A 23 4.87 -4.78 13.58
N GLY A 24 5.83 -4.20 14.30
CA GLY A 24 5.83 -2.77 14.59
C GLY A 24 6.12 -1.91 13.34
N VAL A 25 5.56 -0.71 13.25
CA VAL A 25 5.77 0.19 12.10
C VAL A 25 7.24 0.63 11.91
N ALA A 26 8.02 0.62 12.99
CA ALA A 26 9.44 0.95 12.96
C ALA A 26 10.33 -0.27 12.61
N GLU A 27 9.76 -1.47 12.55
CA GLU A 27 10.50 -2.69 12.22
C GLU A 27 10.66 -2.78 10.70
N SER A 28 11.90 -2.84 10.25
CA SER A 28 12.23 -2.97 8.83
C SER A 28 12.47 -4.44 8.48
N GLY A 29 11.45 -5.14 7.98
CA GLY A 29 11.62 -6.46 7.38
C GLY A 29 10.34 -7.29 7.27
N PRO A 30 10.25 -8.22 6.30
CA PRO A 30 9.10 -9.11 6.13
C PRO A 30 9.12 -10.32 7.08
N GLY A 31 10.02 -10.33 8.07
CA GLY A 31 10.18 -11.44 9.00
C GLY A 31 8.94 -11.62 9.88
N ILE A 32 8.59 -12.87 10.14
CA ILE A 32 7.57 -13.22 11.14
C ILE A 32 8.12 -13.21 12.57
N GLU A 33 9.43 -13.13 12.74
CA GLU A 33 10.07 -13.07 14.05
C GLU A 33 9.67 -11.79 14.79
N GLY A 34 9.17 -11.92 16.02
CA GLY A 34 8.67 -10.79 16.81
C GLY A 34 7.26 -10.31 16.41
N GLY A 35 6.71 -10.81 15.31
CA GLY A 35 5.37 -10.47 14.85
C GLY A 35 4.25 -11.11 15.68
N ILE A 36 3.11 -10.42 15.77
CA ILE A 36 1.89 -10.90 16.41
C ILE A 36 1.00 -11.53 15.34
N ALA A 37 0.69 -12.82 15.49
CA ALA A 37 -0.25 -13.50 14.61
C ALA A 37 -1.67 -12.97 14.84
N VAL A 38 -2.33 -12.56 13.76
CA VAL A 38 -3.70 -12.04 13.76
C VAL A 38 -4.54 -12.86 12.79
N ARG A 39 -5.77 -13.16 13.21
CA ARG A 39 -6.76 -13.88 12.41
C ARG A 39 -8.02 -13.04 12.30
N GLU A 40 -8.55 -12.96 11.07
CA GLU A 40 -9.83 -12.30 10.79
C GLU A 40 -9.91 -10.82 11.22
N LEU A 41 -8.81 -10.07 11.07
CA LEU A 41 -8.77 -8.63 11.25
C LEU A 41 -9.69 -7.94 10.25
N GLY A 42 -10.55 -7.06 10.75
CA GLY A 42 -11.52 -6.32 9.96
C GLY A 42 -12.90 -6.27 10.61
N PRO A 43 -13.94 -5.85 9.87
CA PRO A 43 -13.93 -5.61 8.42
C PRO A 43 -12.98 -4.47 7.99
N VAL A 44 -12.42 -4.60 6.79
CA VAL A 44 -11.60 -3.53 6.18
C VAL A 44 -12.51 -2.48 5.58
N ASP A 45 -12.33 -1.23 6.00
CA ASP A 45 -13.12 -0.07 5.55
C ASP A 45 -12.55 0.52 4.24
N GLN A 46 -11.22 0.51 4.12
CA GLN A 46 -10.55 1.06 2.95
C GLN A 46 -9.18 0.41 2.74
N TRP A 47 -8.75 0.38 1.48
CA TRP A 47 -7.36 0.16 1.11
C TRP A 47 -6.81 1.40 0.41
N TRP A 48 -5.50 1.57 0.45
CA TRP A 48 -4.85 2.76 -0.09
C TRP A 48 -3.42 2.47 -0.54
N ILE A 49 -2.90 3.38 -1.37
CA ILE A 49 -1.52 3.38 -1.84
C ILE A 49 -0.85 4.65 -1.31
N GLY A 50 0.37 4.54 -0.78
CA GLY A 50 1.13 5.64 -0.20
C GLY A 50 2.61 5.62 -0.59
N GLY A 51 3.37 6.60 -0.10
CA GLY A 51 4.82 6.70 -0.33
C GLY A 51 5.22 7.08 -1.76
N CYS A 52 4.27 7.47 -2.60
CA CYS A 52 4.54 7.83 -4.00
C CYS A 52 5.26 9.19 -4.08
N GLY A 53 6.53 9.18 -4.50
CA GLY A 53 7.30 10.41 -4.80
C GLY A 53 8.36 10.81 -3.77
N GLU A 54 8.42 10.15 -2.61
CA GLU A 54 9.39 10.46 -1.55
C GLU A 54 10.72 9.70 -1.68
N GLY A 55 11.01 9.15 -2.86
CA GLY A 55 12.22 8.34 -3.12
C GLY A 55 12.16 6.90 -2.58
N GLY A 56 11.08 6.55 -1.87
CA GLY A 56 10.75 5.18 -1.45
C GLY A 56 9.94 4.40 -2.49
N ALA A 57 9.81 3.08 -2.27
CA ALA A 57 8.88 2.25 -3.01
C ALA A 57 7.43 2.59 -2.63
N ALA A 58 6.51 2.49 -3.58
CA ALA A 58 5.08 2.63 -3.29
C ALA A 58 4.64 1.52 -2.31
N LEU A 59 3.84 1.89 -1.33
CA LEU A 59 3.36 1.00 -0.28
C LEU A 59 1.85 0.83 -0.40
N ALA A 60 1.34 -0.34 -0.01
CA ALA A 60 -0.08 -0.60 0.11
C ALA A 60 -0.45 -0.66 1.61
N GLY A 61 -1.61 -0.13 1.96
CA GLY A 61 -2.11 -0.19 3.33
C GLY A 61 -3.61 -0.44 3.39
N LEU A 62 -4.06 -0.89 4.56
CA LEU A 62 -5.46 -1.11 4.89
C LEU A 62 -5.83 -0.27 6.11
N SER A 63 -7.08 0.16 6.14
CA SER A 63 -7.70 0.82 7.28
C SER A 63 -8.89 -0.01 7.74
N ALA A 64 -8.96 -0.27 9.03
CA ALA A 64 -10.08 -0.89 9.72
C ALA A 64 -10.37 -0.13 11.02
N ASP A 65 -11.54 -0.33 11.62
CA ASP A 65 -11.90 0.23 12.93
C ASP A 65 -10.84 -0.03 14.03
N CYS A 66 -10.17 -1.18 13.97
CA CYS A 66 -9.13 -1.55 14.94
C CYS A 66 -7.77 -0.88 14.67
N GLY A 67 -7.61 -0.15 13.57
CA GLY A 67 -6.39 0.55 13.18
C GLY A 67 -5.97 0.28 11.73
N GLY A 68 -4.85 0.90 11.35
CA GLY A 68 -4.25 0.73 10.03
C GLY A 68 -3.12 -0.30 10.01
N CYS A 69 -2.94 -0.99 8.88
CA CYS A 69 -1.80 -1.86 8.65
C CYS A 69 -1.15 -1.59 7.29
N ILE A 70 0.17 -1.70 7.22
CA ILE A 70 0.94 -1.61 5.97
C ILE A 70 1.21 -3.04 5.50
N LEU A 71 0.93 -3.32 4.24
CA LEU A 71 1.17 -4.61 3.63
C LEU A 71 2.64 -4.70 3.20
N VAL A 72 3.34 -5.74 3.66
CA VAL A 72 4.77 -5.95 3.39
C VAL A 72 4.96 -7.12 2.43
N GLU A 73 4.69 -8.35 2.87
CA GLU A 73 4.86 -9.56 2.08
C GLU A 73 3.58 -10.41 2.13
N PRO A 74 3.03 -10.84 0.98
CA PRO A 74 1.88 -11.73 0.96
C PRO A 74 2.26 -13.15 1.40
N SER A 75 1.31 -13.86 2.03
CA SER A 75 1.48 -15.30 2.27
C SER A 75 1.63 -16.07 0.95
N PRO A 76 2.22 -17.28 0.95
CA PRO A 76 2.36 -18.09 -0.27
C PRO A 76 1.03 -18.32 -1.00
N GLU A 77 -0.08 -18.46 -0.27
CA GLU A 77 -1.42 -18.67 -0.82
C GLU A 77 -2.04 -17.38 -1.38
N CYS A 78 -1.73 -16.23 -0.77
CA CYS A 78 -2.17 -14.91 -1.22
C CYS A 78 -1.30 -14.34 -2.36
N ARG A 79 -0.06 -14.81 -2.51
CA ARG A 79 0.88 -14.27 -3.51
C ARG A 79 0.32 -14.28 -4.94
N PRO A 80 -0.33 -15.35 -5.45
CA PRO A 80 -0.90 -15.35 -6.80
C PRO A 80 -1.94 -14.25 -7.02
N ILE A 81 -2.82 -14.01 -6.03
CA ILE A 81 -3.89 -13.00 -6.14
C ILE A 81 -3.40 -11.57 -5.90
N MET A 82 -2.27 -11.38 -5.20
CA MET A 82 -1.71 -10.05 -4.92
C MET A 82 -0.65 -9.61 -5.93
N SER A 83 -0.02 -10.53 -6.66
CA SER A 83 1.05 -10.22 -7.63
C SER A 83 0.69 -9.09 -8.61
N ALA A 84 -0.43 -9.23 -9.31
CA ALA A 84 -0.91 -8.23 -10.27
C ALA A 84 -1.19 -6.87 -9.62
N LEU A 85 -1.72 -6.86 -8.40
CA LEU A 85 -1.94 -5.62 -7.65
C LEU A 85 -0.61 -4.94 -7.31
N LEU A 86 0.37 -5.70 -6.80
CA LEU A 86 1.69 -5.16 -6.45
C LEU A 86 2.41 -4.58 -7.68
N GLU A 87 2.32 -5.24 -8.83
CA GLU A 87 2.85 -4.71 -10.10
C GLU A 87 2.16 -3.39 -10.49
N ARG A 88 0.83 -3.31 -10.37
CA ARG A 88 0.07 -2.08 -10.65
C ARG A 88 0.43 -0.95 -9.69
N ILE A 89 0.63 -1.26 -8.41
CA ILE A 89 1.07 -0.31 -7.38
C ILE A 89 2.47 0.21 -7.70
N TYR A 90 3.39 -0.68 -8.08
CA TYR A 90 4.75 -0.30 -8.46
C TYR A 90 4.76 0.65 -9.67
N LEU A 91 4.06 0.28 -10.75
CA LEU A 91 3.96 1.11 -11.95
C LEU A 91 3.26 2.45 -11.67
N GLY A 92 2.14 2.43 -10.95
CA GLY A 92 1.41 3.63 -10.57
C GLY A 92 2.25 4.58 -9.70
N GLY A 93 2.99 4.03 -8.74
CA GLY A 93 3.91 4.78 -7.90
C GLY A 93 5.01 5.49 -8.68
N MET A 94 5.59 4.83 -9.70
CA MET A 94 6.57 5.46 -10.59
C MET A 94 5.97 6.63 -11.37
N VAL A 95 4.77 6.47 -11.94
CA VAL A 95 4.10 7.53 -12.70
C VAL A 95 3.79 8.73 -11.79
N ILE A 96 3.21 8.49 -10.62
CA ILE A 96 2.90 9.56 -9.64
C ILE A 96 4.18 10.27 -9.21
N GLY A 97 5.23 9.52 -8.86
CA GLY A 97 6.51 10.09 -8.46
C GLY A 97 7.17 10.93 -9.57
N PHE A 98 7.07 10.49 -10.82
CA PHE A 98 7.52 11.26 -11.97
C PHE A 98 6.76 12.58 -12.10
N LEU A 99 5.42 12.56 -12.06
CA LEU A 99 4.59 13.76 -12.20
C LEU A 99 4.87 14.80 -11.11
N ILE A 100 4.95 14.36 -9.85
CA ILE A 100 5.28 15.23 -8.71
C ILE A 100 6.64 15.90 -8.91
N ARG A 101 7.64 15.14 -9.38
CA ARG A 101 9.00 15.67 -9.62
C ARG A 101 9.02 16.71 -10.74
N GLU A 102 8.34 16.44 -11.84
CA GLU A 102 8.28 17.36 -12.99
C GLU A 102 7.50 18.63 -12.66
N GLU A 103 6.40 18.54 -11.92
CA GLU A 103 5.65 19.72 -11.45
C GLU A 103 6.53 20.59 -10.53
N GLY A 104 7.23 19.97 -9.57
CA GLY A 104 8.19 20.67 -8.72
C GLY A 104 9.36 21.30 -9.51
N ALA A 105 9.85 20.64 -10.57
CA ALA A 105 10.87 21.17 -11.45
C ALA A 105 10.36 22.36 -12.30
N ALA A 106 9.13 22.29 -12.81
CA ALA A 106 8.50 23.37 -13.56
C ALA A 106 8.28 24.62 -12.68
N ARG A 107 7.85 24.45 -11.42
CA ARG A 107 7.69 25.55 -10.46
C ARG A 107 9.03 26.22 -10.14
N ARG A 108 10.11 25.45 -9.93
CA ARG A 108 11.47 25.98 -9.69
C ARG A 108 12.06 26.75 -10.88
N ARG A 109 11.75 26.33 -12.11
CA ARG A 109 12.15 27.07 -13.33
C ARG A 109 11.45 28.41 -13.44
N ARG A 110 10.16 28.48 -13.10
CA ARG A 110 9.36 29.72 -13.17
C ARG A 110 9.87 30.84 -12.25
N PHE A 111 10.34 30.51 -11.04
CA PHE A 111 10.93 31.49 -10.11
C PHE A 111 12.33 31.98 -10.49
N ARG A 112 13.03 31.29 -11.40
CA ARG A 112 14.40 31.65 -11.81
C ARG A 112 14.43 32.71 -12.92
N PHE A 113 13.29 32.97 -13.58
CA PHE A 113 13.17 33.97 -14.66
C PHE A 113 12.54 35.31 -14.22
N THR A 114 12.13 35.44 -12.95
CA THR A 114 11.55 36.68 -12.38
C THR A 114 12.54 37.47 -11.53
N ARG A 115 13.84 37.40 -11.83
CA ARG A 115 14.88 38.16 -11.13
C ARG A 115 15.86 38.79 -12.10
#